data_AF-A0A958AKZ5-F1
#
_entry.id   AF-A0A958AKZ5-F1
#
_cell.length_a   1.000
_cell.length_b   1.000
_cell.length_c   1.000
_cell.angle_alpha   90.00
_cell.angle_beta   90.00
_cell.angle_gamma   90.00
#
_symmetry.space_group_name_H-M   'P 1'
#
loop_
_entity.id
_entity.type
_entity.pdbx_description
1 polymer ?
#
loop_
_entity_poly.entity_id
_entity_poly.type
_entity_poly.pdbx_seq_one_letter_code
_entity_poly.pdbx_strand_id
1 'polypeptide(L)' 'MDERWKATLWPQFGATIDMLDRALANCPAALWTAAVWPDERGFSTFWYVGYHTLFFLDLYLSGAVDGFAPPAPFTL' A
#
# COMPACT_ATOMS: atom_id res chain seq x y z
N MET A 1 15.60 -15.61 7.96
CA MET A 1 14.38 -15.73 8.79
C MET A 1 14.04 -17.20 8.92
N ASP A 2 13.72 -17.67 10.13
CA ASP A 2 13.35 -19.06 10.43
C ASP A 2 12.10 -19.50 9.64
N GLU A 3 12.00 -20.78 9.30
CA GLU A 3 10.90 -21.33 8.47
C GLU A 3 9.55 -21.22 9.18
N ARG A 4 9.53 -21.38 10.50
CA ARG A 4 8.30 -21.18 11.30
C ARG A 4 7.78 -19.75 11.21
N TRP A 5 8.68 -18.76 11.19
CA TRP A 5 8.31 -17.36 11.02
C TRP A 5 7.76 -17.10 9.61
N LYS A 6 8.39 -17.63 8.56
CA LYS A 6 7.87 -17.52 7.19
C LYS A 6 6.47 -18.13 7.05
N ALA A 7 6.29 -19.35 7.55
CA ALA A 7 5.00 -20.06 7.48
C ALA A 7 3.88 -19.32 8.24
N THR A 8 4.22 -18.62 9.32
CA THR A 8 3.25 -17.83 10.09
C THR A 8 2.94 -16.48 9.43
N LEU A 9 3.96 -15.78 8.93
CA LEU A 9 3.81 -14.43 8.37
C LEU A 9 3.20 -14.43 6.97
N TRP A 10 3.49 -15.44 6.15
CA TRP A 10 3.01 -15.52 4.77
C TRP A 10 1.48 -15.36 4.63
N PRO A 11 0.64 -16.16 5.32
CA PRO A 11 -0.81 -16.00 5.21
C PRO A 11 -1.32 -14.68 5.81
N GLN A 12 -0.66 -14.17 6.87
CA GLN A 12 -1.04 -12.89 7.49
C GLN A 12 -0.75 -11.71 6.56
N PHE A 13 0.36 -11.78 5.82
CA PHE A 13 0.71 -10.79 4.81
C PHE A 13 -0.31 -10.76 3.68
N GLY A 14 -0.68 -11.94 3.14
CA GLY A 14 -1.75 -12.05 2.15
C GLY A 14 -3.08 -11.48 2.65
N ALA A 15 -3.51 -11.84 3.86
CA ALA A 15 -4.73 -11.30 4.46
C ALA A 15 -4.69 -9.77 4.66
N THR A 16 -3.52 -9.20 4.91
CA THR A 16 -3.35 -7.74 5.04
C THR A 16 -3.47 -7.05 3.68
N ILE A 17 -2.99 -7.66 2.60
CA ILE A 17 -3.19 -7.17 1.23
C ILE A 17 -4.69 -7.20 0.86
N ASP A 18 -5.39 -8.29 1.18
CA ASP A 18 -6.84 -8.39 0.97
C ASP A 18 -7.61 -7.33 1.77
N MET A 19 -7.14 -7.01 2.98
CA MET A 19 -7.74 -5.95 3.81
C MET A 19 -7.51 -4.56 3.19
N LEU A 20 -6.33 -4.30 2.62
CA LEU A 20 -6.02 -3.07 1.92
C LEU A 20 -6.91 -2.89 0.68
N ASP A 21 -7.05 -3.92 -0.15
CA ASP A 21 -7.94 -3.91 -1.32
C ASP A 21 -9.37 -3.52 -0.93
N ARG A 22 -9.91 -4.17 0.11
CA ARG A 22 -11.25 -3.85 0.64
C ARG A 22 -11.36 -2.43 1.16
N ALA A 23 -10.33 -1.92 1.86
CA ALA A 23 -10.35 -0.56 2.37
C ALA A 23 -10.40 0.47 1.23
N LEU A 24 -9.63 0.25 0.16
CA LEU A 24 -9.62 1.12 -1.02
C LEU A 24 -10.94 1.05 -1.78
N ALA A 25 -11.46 -0.16 -2.04
CA ALA A 25 -12.69 -0.36 -2.80
C ALA A 25 -13.94 0.16 -2.09
N ASN A 26 -13.98 0.12 -0.76
CA ASN A 26 -15.15 0.54 0.04
C ASN A 26 -15.04 1.97 0.59
N CYS A 27 -13.99 2.71 0.29
CA CYS A 27 -13.83 4.07 0.80
C CYS A 27 -14.90 5.00 0.19
N PRO A 28 -15.73 5.68 1.02
CA PRO A 28 -16.67 6.67 0.52
C PRO A 28 -15.95 7.81 -0.22
N ALA A 29 -16.51 8.27 -1.34
CA ALA A 29 -15.91 9.33 -2.16
C ALA A 29 -15.57 10.61 -1.37
N ALA A 30 -16.42 10.97 -0.40
CA ALA A 30 -16.19 12.14 0.46
C ALA A 30 -14.97 12.01 1.39
N LEU A 31 -14.54 10.77 1.69
CA LEU A 31 -13.38 10.49 2.53
C LEU A 31 -12.11 10.24 1.71
N TRP A 32 -12.23 10.05 0.39
CA TRP A 32 -11.10 9.74 -0.49
C TRP A 32 -9.97 10.78 -0.39
N THR A 33 -10.33 12.06 -0.34
CA THR A 33 -9.40 13.20 -0.19
C THR A 33 -9.30 13.72 1.24
N ALA A 34 -9.96 13.08 2.21
CA ALA A 34 -9.90 13.48 3.61
C ALA A 34 -8.57 13.03 4.24
N ALA A 35 -8.01 13.89 5.10
CA ALA A 35 -6.85 13.59 5.91
C ALA A 35 -7.20 12.57 7.01
N VAL A 36 -6.42 11.49 7.13
CA VAL A 36 -6.56 10.46 8.18
C VAL A 36 -5.76 10.79 9.46
N TRP A 37 -4.88 11.80 9.40
CA TRP A 37 -4.26 12.47 10.55
C TRP A 37 -3.91 13.93 10.19
N PRO A 38 -3.70 14.83 11.16
CA PRO A 38 -3.32 16.22 10.87
C PRO A 38 -2.04 16.28 10.05
N ASP A 39 -2.11 16.88 8.88
CA ASP A 39 -0.99 17.08 7.97
C ASP A 39 -1.29 18.27 7.07
N GLU A 40 -0.32 19.17 6.96
CA GLU A 40 -0.41 20.38 6.14
C GLU A 40 -0.01 20.10 4.68
N ARG A 41 0.66 18.96 4.42
CA ARG A 41 1.22 18.62 3.10
C ARG A 41 0.30 17.74 2.24
N GLY A 42 -0.78 17.20 2.82
CA GLY A 42 -1.76 16.36 2.13
C GLY A 42 -1.35 14.89 1.93
N PHE A 43 -0.23 14.47 2.50
CA PHE A 43 0.22 13.07 2.51
C PHE A 43 -0.63 12.19 3.41
N SER A 44 -1.36 12.77 4.36
CA SER A 44 -2.32 12.02 5.16
C SER A 44 -3.65 11.78 4.47
N THR A 45 -3.84 12.22 3.23
CA THR A 45 -5.10 11.95 2.53
C THR A 45 -5.28 10.46 2.30
N PHE A 46 -6.50 9.93 2.49
CA PHE A 46 -6.77 8.49 2.41
C PHE A 46 -6.22 7.87 1.10
N TRP A 47 -6.48 8.53 -0.04
CA TRP A 47 -5.98 8.07 -1.33
C TRP A 47 -4.45 8.03 -1.39
N TYR A 48 -3.76 9.02 -0.84
CA TYR A 48 -2.30 9.10 -0.91
C TYR A 48 -1.66 8.01 -0.04
N VAL A 49 -2.21 7.75 1.14
CA VAL A 49 -1.76 6.65 2.01
C VAL A 49 -1.95 5.30 1.33
N GLY A 50 -3.11 5.11 0.67
CA GLY A 50 -3.40 3.92 -0.12
C GLY A 50 -2.42 3.73 -1.29
N TYR A 51 -2.25 4.78 -2.10
CA TYR A 51 -1.28 4.82 -3.20
C TYR A 51 0.14 4.51 -2.74
N HIS A 52 0.61 5.21 -1.70
CA HIS A 52 1.96 5.05 -1.15
C HIS A 52 2.17 3.60 -0.70
N THR A 53 1.18 3.01 -0.02
CA THR A 53 1.26 1.62 0.43
C THR A 53 1.36 0.65 -0.75
N LEU A 54 0.53 0.82 -1.79
CA LEU A 54 0.57 -0.04 -2.98
C LEU A 54 1.88 0.09 -3.77
N PHE A 55 2.36 1.32 -3.96
CA PHE A 55 3.61 1.58 -4.67
C PHE A 55 4.80 0.87 -4.01
N PHE A 56 4.94 1.04 -2.69
CA PHE A 56 6.05 0.43 -1.96
C PHE A 56 5.86 -1.08 -1.78
N LEU A 57 4.62 -1.58 -1.69
CA LEU A 57 4.35 -3.01 -1.72
C LEU A 57 4.89 -3.65 -3.00
N ASP A 58 4.59 -3.07 -4.16
CA ASP A 58 5.06 -3.56 -5.46
C ASP A 58 6.58 -3.47 -5.58
N LEU A 59 7.16 -2.31 -5.22
CA LEU A 59 8.61 -2.11 -5.23
C LEU A 59 9.36 -3.09 -4.31
N TYR A 60 8.84 -3.37 -3.12
CA TYR A 60 9.51 -4.30 -2.21
C TYR A 60 9.37 -5.76 -2.65
N LEU A 61 8.28 -6.10 -3.33
CA LEU A 61 8.09 -7.44 -3.90
C LEU A 61 8.86 -7.65 -5.22
N SER A 62 9.20 -6.59 -5.95
CA SER A 62 10.08 -6.69 -7.14
C SER A 62 11.53 -7.04 -6.79
N GLY A 63 11.94 -6.79 -5.55
CA GLY A 63 13.26 -7.14 -5.01
C GLY A 63 14.39 -6.15 -5.31
N ALA A 64 14.19 -5.21 -6.24
CA ALA A 64 15.14 -4.13 -6.53
C ALA A 64 14.44 -2.91 -7.14
N VAL A 65 15.01 -1.73 -6.88
CA VAL A 65 14.61 -0.48 -7.56
C VAL A 65 15.01 -0.54 -9.04
N ASP A 66 16.17 -1.12 -9.34
CA ASP A 66 16.64 -1.29 -10.69
C ASP A 66 15.69 -2.18 -11.50
N GLY A 67 15.08 -1.61 -12.53
CA GLY A 67 14.10 -2.30 -13.37
C GLY A 67 12.67 -2.28 -12.82
N PHE A 68 12.41 -1.65 -11.67
CA PHE A 68 11.05 -1.42 -11.21
C PHE A 68 10.34 -0.40 -12.12
N ALA A 69 9.21 -0.81 -12.68
CA ALA A 69 8.41 0.00 -13.59
C ALA A 69 6.98 0.10 -13.03
N PRO A 70 6.68 1.12 -12.20
CA PRO A 70 5.33 1.30 -11.69
C PRO A 70 4.37 1.54 -12.87
N PRO A 71 3.10 1.10 -12.76
CA PRO A 71 2.13 1.32 -13.81
C PRO A 71 1.88 2.82 -14.03
N ALA A 72 1.72 3.24 -15.28
CA ALA A 72 1.34 4.61 -15.58
C ALA A 72 0.04 5.01 -14.84
N PRO A 73 -0.10 6.26 -14.35
CA PRO A 73 0.79 7.41 -14.54
C PRO A 73 1.88 7.56 -13.46
N PHE A 74 2.10 6.54 -12.63
CA PHE A 74 3.02 6.64 -11.51
C PHE A 74 4.48 6.53 -11.97
N THR A 75 5.36 7.26 -11.29
CA THR A 75 6.82 7.27 -11.55
C THR A 75 7.58 7.04 -10.25
N LEU A 76 8.88 6.80 -10.36
CA LEU A 76 9.80 6.70 -9.21
C LEU A 76 10.03 8.07 -8.55
#